data_AF-A0A3N9V7J0-F1
#
_entry.id   AF-A0A3N9V7J0-F1
#
_cell.length_a   1.000
_cell.length_b   1.000
_cell.length_c   1.000
_cell.angle_alpha   90.00
_cell.angle_beta   90.00
_cell.angle_gamma   90.00
#
_symmetry.space_group_name_H-M   'P 1'
#
loop_
_entity.id
_entity.type
_entity.pdbx_description
1 polymer ?
#
loop_
_entity_poly.entity_id
_entity_poly.type
_entity_poly.pdbx_seq_one_letter_code
_entity_poly.pdbx_strand_id
1 'polypeptide(L)'
;MFPVSTATRKHRKDGLPARITGRNPREGNNATRERPEKRELTGHRLPCSTFSRRCLTTEEATKMNGKRVFQIVVLLLPLLASQFVAPKPCQADNKIVLQTLAGAGLKDALNALNTAYTAKTGVELRCSFAASGILRKQVEEGVPADLFFTPGKKEMDDLQRQGLIAPATRTDLLANELVLVVAQEKKNVIRSFADLADKAQSISIGLPETVPAGKYARETLITLGLWQRIEKRIIYAKDVRTVLAYVDSGNVDAGLVYNSDTAAMQSGILVATAPKGSHAPIHFSVAVLESSTHKKEALQFVEFLKSPQASAIFKKYRFTPLFVTK
;
A
#
# COMPACT_ATOMS: atom_id res chain seq x y z
N MET A 1 62.20 35.89 -22.85
CA MET A 1 62.90 34.64 -23.20
C MET A 1 61.88 33.62 -23.69
N PHE A 2 61.83 33.41 -25.01
CA PHE A 2 61.40 32.15 -25.65
C PHE A 2 62.70 31.34 -25.93
N PRO A 3 62.70 29.99 -26.08
CA PRO A 3 62.02 29.22 -27.16
C PRO A 3 61.21 28.01 -26.64
N VAL A 4 60.15 27.50 -27.28
CA VAL A 4 59.99 26.80 -28.59
C VAL A 4 60.70 25.43 -28.65
N SER A 5 59.94 24.35 -28.95
CA SER A 5 60.16 23.41 -30.08
C SER A 5 59.66 21.95 -29.79
N THR A 6 58.57 21.51 -30.45
CA THR A 6 58.45 20.46 -31.53
C THR A 6 58.28 19.01 -31.05
N ALA A 7 57.13 18.35 -31.30
CA ALA A 7 56.66 17.65 -32.52
C ALA A 7 57.36 16.29 -32.75
N THR A 8 56.66 15.15 -32.85
CA THR A 8 56.17 14.52 -34.11
C THR A 8 55.39 13.22 -33.80
N ARG A 9 54.18 12.99 -34.35
CA ARG A 9 53.82 12.30 -35.63
C ARG A 9 53.64 10.76 -35.47
N LYS A 10 52.41 10.25 -35.34
CA LYS A 10 51.48 9.74 -36.39
C LYS A 10 51.76 8.28 -36.80
N HIS A 11 50.82 7.37 -36.51
CA HIS A 11 50.46 6.30 -37.44
C HIS A 11 48.95 6.05 -37.42
N ARG A 12 48.37 6.12 -38.61
CA ARG A 12 47.00 5.85 -39.02
C ARG A 12 47.02 4.55 -39.82
N LYS A 13 45.95 3.75 -39.73
CA LYS A 13 45.34 2.91 -40.79
C LYS A 13 44.13 2.23 -40.15
N ASP A 14 42.91 2.70 -40.39
CA ASP A 14 42.04 2.48 -41.57
C ASP A 14 41.54 1.04 -41.67
N GLY A 15 40.21 0.85 -41.63
CA GLY A 15 39.57 -0.45 -41.93
C GLY A 15 38.12 -0.64 -41.45
N LEU A 16 37.17 0.10 -42.02
CA LEU A 16 35.78 -0.36 -42.25
C LEU A 16 35.73 -0.84 -43.73
N PRO A 17 34.68 -1.50 -44.29
CA PRO A 17 33.40 -1.96 -43.71
C PRO A 17 32.96 -3.38 -44.19
N ALA A 18 31.87 -3.93 -43.66
CA ALA A 18 31.03 -4.87 -44.42
C ALA A 18 29.59 -4.92 -43.90
N ARG A 19 28.70 -4.39 -44.74
CA ARG A 19 27.25 -4.51 -44.70
C ARG A 19 26.91 -5.76 -45.52
N ILE A 20 26.26 -6.76 -44.94
CA ILE A 20 25.63 -7.84 -45.72
C ILE A 20 24.12 -7.83 -45.44
N THR A 21 23.41 -7.66 -46.53
CA THR A 21 21.98 -7.70 -46.76
C THR A 21 21.49 -9.13 -46.98
N GLY A 22 20.22 -9.39 -46.62
CA GLY A 22 19.41 -10.50 -47.14
C GLY A 22 19.53 -11.79 -46.31
N ARG A 23 18.49 -12.62 -46.15
CA ARG A 23 17.16 -12.69 -46.74
C ARG A 23 16.24 -13.40 -45.73
N ASN A 24 15.01 -12.94 -45.70
CA ASN A 24 13.84 -13.64 -45.19
C ASN A 24 13.47 -14.73 -46.24
N PRO A 25 13.16 -15.98 -45.86
CA PRO A 25 12.31 -16.85 -46.66
C PRO A 25 10.89 -16.82 -46.09
N ARG A 26 9.96 -16.33 -46.92
CA ARG A 26 8.55 -16.68 -46.85
C ARG A 26 8.36 -18.12 -47.34
N GLU A 27 7.21 -18.68 -46.97
CA GLU A 27 6.53 -19.85 -47.57
C GLU A 27 7.16 -21.22 -47.25
N GLY A 28 6.42 -22.24 -46.81
CA GLY A 28 5.00 -22.39 -46.57
C GLY A 28 4.73 -23.81 -46.04
N ASN A 29 3.60 -24.01 -45.38
CA ASN A 29 2.62 -25.00 -45.82
C ASN A 29 1.39 -24.98 -44.92
N ASN A 30 0.25 -24.71 -45.56
CA ASN A 30 -1.06 -25.22 -45.20
C ASN A 30 -0.99 -26.73 -45.07
N ALA A 31 -1.56 -27.29 -44.00
CA ALA A 31 -2.33 -28.52 -44.07
C ALA A 31 -3.23 -28.68 -42.84
N THR A 32 -4.51 -28.93 -43.15
CA THR A 32 -5.50 -29.73 -42.39
C THR A 32 -5.91 -29.21 -41.01
N ARG A 33 -7.06 -28.53 -40.90
CA ARG A 33 -8.39 -29.15 -40.67
C ARG A 33 -8.31 -30.28 -39.64
N GLU A 34 -8.80 -30.00 -38.43
CA GLU A 34 -9.88 -30.78 -37.81
C GLU A 34 -10.45 -30.02 -36.60
N ARG A 35 -11.70 -29.54 -36.78
CA ARG A 35 -12.66 -29.40 -35.67
C ARG A 35 -13.20 -30.79 -35.39
N PRO A 36 -13.37 -31.13 -34.12
CA PRO A 36 -14.65 -31.65 -33.65
C PRO A 36 -15.05 -30.89 -32.39
N GLU A 37 -16.28 -30.82 -31.94
CA GLU A 37 -17.61 -31.15 -32.42
C GLU A 37 -18.46 -30.59 -31.28
N LYS A 38 -19.50 -29.82 -31.60
CA LYS A 38 -20.44 -29.34 -30.59
C LYS A 38 -21.14 -30.55 -29.98
N ARG A 39 -20.91 -30.82 -28.69
CA ARG A 39 -21.84 -31.64 -27.91
C ARG A 39 -22.91 -30.74 -27.32
N GLU A 40 -24.07 -30.78 -27.97
CA GLU A 40 -25.35 -30.49 -27.34
C GLU A 40 -25.52 -31.39 -26.12
N LEU A 41 -25.75 -30.79 -24.95
CA LEU A 41 -26.36 -31.47 -23.81
C LEU A 41 -27.70 -30.80 -23.56
N THR A 42 -28.72 -31.54 -23.97
CA THR A 42 -30.14 -31.30 -23.76
C THR A 42 -30.48 -31.25 -22.27
N GLY A 43 -31.21 -30.20 -21.90
CA GLY A 43 -32.48 -30.32 -21.17
C GLY A 43 -32.44 -30.81 -19.73
N HIS A 44 -32.38 -29.88 -18.79
CA HIS A 44 -33.28 -29.92 -17.62
C HIS A 44 -33.75 -28.50 -17.31
N ARG A 45 -35.00 -28.21 -17.70
CA ARG A 45 -35.77 -27.05 -17.23
C ARG A 45 -36.25 -27.34 -15.81
N LEU A 46 -35.95 -26.45 -14.87
CA LEU A 46 -36.73 -26.27 -13.66
C LEU A 46 -37.21 -24.82 -13.59
N PRO A 47 -38.47 -24.57 -13.19
CA PRO A 47 -39.20 -23.40 -13.62
C PRO A 47 -38.94 -22.16 -12.76
N CYS A 48 -39.04 -21.04 -13.48
CA CYS A 48 -39.22 -19.69 -13.01
C CYS A 48 -40.40 -19.61 -12.02
N SER A 49 -40.12 -19.30 -10.75
CA SER A 49 -41.16 -18.92 -9.79
C SER A 49 -41.54 -17.46 -10.00
N THR A 50 -42.66 -17.29 -10.68
CA THR A 50 -43.48 -16.08 -10.74
C THR A 50 -43.80 -15.55 -9.34
N PHE A 51 -43.25 -14.39 -9.00
CA PHE A 51 -43.68 -13.59 -7.85
C PHE A 51 -44.97 -12.86 -8.23
N SER A 52 -46.10 -13.58 -8.22
CA SER A 52 -47.43 -12.99 -8.40
C SER A 52 -47.88 -12.38 -7.08
N ARG A 53 -48.10 -11.06 -7.09
CA ARG A 53 -48.90 -10.37 -6.07
C ARG A 53 -50.25 -11.08 -5.96
N ARG A 54 -50.66 -11.45 -4.75
CA ARG A 54 -52.04 -11.81 -4.44
C ARG A 54 -52.51 -10.97 -3.27
N CYS A 55 -53.44 -10.08 -3.57
CA CYS A 55 -54.35 -9.45 -2.62
C CYS A 55 -54.94 -10.52 -1.70
N LEU A 56 -54.81 -10.32 -0.39
CA LEU A 56 -55.70 -10.96 0.57
C LEU A 56 -56.95 -10.09 0.63
N THR A 57 -57.98 -10.53 -0.07
CA THR A 57 -59.36 -10.09 0.14
C THR A 57 -59.82 -10.60 1.49
N THR A 58 -60.37 -9.69 2.28
CA THR A 58 -61.08 -9.92 3.53
C THR A 58 -62.36 -10.69 3.26
N GLU A 59 -62.46 -11.93 3.73
CA GLU A 59 -63.75 -12.57 4.00
C GLU A 59 -63.52 -13.83 4.83
N GLU A 60 -64.03 -13.80 6.07
CA GLU A 60 -64.41 -14.91 6.95
C GLU A 60 -64.07 -14.61 8.43
N ALA A 61 -64.92 -13.81 9.07
CA ALA A 61 -65.02 -13.77 10.53
C ALA A 61 -66.42 -13.31 10.97
N THR A 62 -67.44 -14.10 10.68
CA THR A 62 -68.79 -13.92 11.25
C THR A 62 -69.12 -15.05 12.22
N LYS A 63 -69.03 -14.78 13.52
CA LYS A 63 -70.05 -15.09 14.55
C LYS A 63 -69.45 -14.98 15.95
N MET A 64 -69.45 -13.78 16.53
CA MET A 64 -69.41 -13.64 18.00
C MET A 64 -70.31 -12.49 18.46
N ASN A 65 -71.18 -12.82 19.42
CA ASN A 65 -72.27 -12.02 19.96
C ASN A 65 -71.84 -10.62 20.45
N GLY A 66 -72.48 -9.58 19.90
CA GLY A 66 -72.17 -8.16 20.08
C GLY A 66 -72.42 -7.53 21.46
N LYS A 67 -72.82 -8.29 22.49
CA LYS A 67 -72.98 -7.75 23.86
C LYS A 67 -71.79 -7.96 24.79
N ARG A 68 -70.87 -8.90 24.48
CA ARG A 68 -69.67 -9.15 25.31
C ARG A 68 -68.42 -8.41 24.83
N VAL A 69 -68.40 -7.97 23.57
CA VAL A 69 -67.26 -7.22 23.01
C VAL A 69 -67.23 -5.78 23.52
N PHE A 70 -68.40 -5.18 23.79
CA PHE A 70 -68.48 -3.77 24.22
C PHE A 70 -67.93 -3.51 25.63
N GLN A 71 -67.99 -4.49 26.54
CA GLN A 71 -67.41 -4.35 27.89
C GLN A 71 -65.89 -4.54 27.93
N ILE A 72 -65.30 -5.25 26.96
CA ILE A 72 -63.84 -5.50 26.92
C ILE A 72 -63.11 -4.32 26.25
N VAL A 73 -63.75 -3.62 25.31
CA VAL A 73 -63.13 -2.48 24.60
C VAL A 73 -63.06 -1.21 25.45
N VAL A 74 -63.97 -1.01 26.42
CA VAL A 74 -64.01 0.22 27.24
C VAL A 74 -63.05 0.16 28.45
N LEU A 75 -62.63 -1.03 28.89
CA LEU A 75 -61.70 -1.19 30.03
C LEU A 75 -60.20 -1.22 29.65
N LEU A 76 -59.87 -1.22 28.36
CA LEU A 76 -58.48 -1.22 27.87
C LEU A 76 -58.06 0.11 27.21
N LEU A 77 -58.91 1.13 27.24
CA LEU A 77 -58.61 2.43 26.62
C LEU A 77 -57.74 3.43 27.42
N PRO A 78 -57.49 3.31 28.75
CA PRO A 78 -56.55 4.22 29.41
C PRO A 78 -55.10 3.70 29.46
N LEU A 79 -54.81 2.47 29.03
CA LEU A 79 -53.45 1.90 29.15
C LEU A 79 -52.53 2.16 27.94
N LEU A 80 -53.03 2.78 26.87
CA LEU A 80 -52.25 3.08 25.66
C LEU A 80 -51.74 4.54 25.58
N ALA A 81 -51.97 5.37 26.60
CA ALA A 81 -51.62 6.79 26.58
C ALA A 81 -50.29 7.15 27.30
N SER A 82 -49.53 6.17 27.82
CA SER A 82 -48.36 6.45 28.69
C SER A 82 -47.02 5.90 28.18
N GLN A 83 -46.81 5.81 26.87
CA GLN A 83 -45.49 5.47 26.30
C GLN A 83 -45.06 6.34 25.10
N PHE A 84 -45.52 7.59 25.02
CA PHE A 84 -44.84 8.58 24.19
C PHE A 84 -43.55 9.03 24.89
N VAL A 85 -42.57 8.13 24.93
CA VAL A 85 -41.17 8.50 25.18
C VAL A 85 -40.72 9.25 23.92
N ALA A 86 -40.61 10.57 24.02
CA ALA A 86 -40.00 11.36 22.98
C ALA A 86 -38.61 10.77 22.67
N PRO A 87 -38.30 10.43 21.41
CA PRO A 87 -36.96 9.97 21.07
C PRO A 87 -35.99 11.09 21.47
N LYS A 88 -35.10 10.80 22.43
CA LYS A 88 -33.98 11.69 22.72
C LYS A 88 -33.29 11.96 21.39
N PRO A 89 -33.04 13.23 21.01
CA PRO A 89 -32.24 13.51 19.84
C PRO A 89 -30.93 12.76 20.01
N CYS A 90 -30.70 11.78 19.15
CA CYS A 90 -29.40 11.16 19.01
C CYS A 90 -28.50 12.30 18.54
N GLN A 91 -27.79 12.92 19.48
CA GLN A 91 -26.60 13.69 19.13
C GLN A 91 -25.71 12.68 18.43
N ALA A 92 -25.71 12.73 17.09
CA ALA A 92 -24.68 12.12 16.30
C ALA A 92 -23.38 12.69 16.87
N ASP A 93 -22.65 11.84 17.58
CA ASP A 93 -21.35 12.18 18.12
C ASP A 93 -20.50 12.52 16.89
N ASN A 94 -20.33 13.83 16.65
CA ASN A 94 -19.85 14.36 15.37
C ASN A 94 -18.32 14.22 15.30
N LYS A 95 -17.86 13.00 15.60
CA LYS A 95 -16.46 12.64 15.72
C LYS A 95 -15.88 12.55 14.31
N ILE A 96 -14.99 13.48 14.00
CA ILE A 96 -14.30 13.51 12.71
C ILE A 96 -13.31 12.34 12.68
N VAL A 97 -13.37 11.56 11.61
CA VAL A 97 -12.50 10.42 11.38
C VAL A 97 -11.80 10.58 10.04
N LEU A 98 -10.48 10.80 10.07
CA LEU A 98 -9.66 10.94 8.88
C LEU A 98 -9.25 9.56 8.35
N GLN A 99 -9.67 9.25 7.12
CA GLN A 99 -9.27 8.04 6.41
C GLN A 99 -7.90 8.24 5.78
N THR A 100 -6.91 7.47 6.23
CA THR A 100 -5.51 7.63 5.81
C THR A 100 -5.02 6.37 5.12
N LEU A 101 -4.62 6.50 3.85
CA LEU A 101 -3.92 5.45 3.10
C LEU A 101 -2.42 5.59 3.37
N ALA A 102 -1.83 4.64 4.09
CA ALA A 102 -0.46 4.74 4.57
C ALA A 102 0.40 3.55 4.17
N GLY A 103 1.67 3.81 3.83
CA GLY A 103 2.65 2.74 3.58
C GLY A 103 2.78 1.79 4.78
N ALA A 104 2.85 0.48 4.53
CA ALA A 104 2.87 -0.55 5.59
C ALA A 104 3.95 -0.35 6.68
N GLY A 105 5.10 0.22 6.34
CA GLY A 105 6.16 0.54 7.30
C GLY A 105 5.77 1.58 8.36
N LEU A 106 4.81 2.47 8.05
CA LEU A 106 4.36 3.55 8.95
C LEU A 106 3.42 3.07 10.06
N LYS A 107 2.97 1.81 10.06
CA LYS A 107 1.89 1.30 10.91
C LYS A 107 2.02 1.66 12.38
N ASP A 108 3.15 1.32 13.00
CA ASP A 108 3.33 1.50 14.44
C ASP A 108 3.47 2.98 14.81
N ALA A 109 4.17 3.76 13.99
CA ALA A 109 4.32 5.20 14.18
C ALA A 109 2.97 5.93 14.03
N LEU A 110 2.17 5.60 13.01
CA LEU A 110 0.86 6.21 12.81
C LEU A 110 -0.16 5.79 13.87
N ASN A 111 -0.09 4.57 14.40
CA ASN A 111 -0.92 4.17 15.54
C ASN A 111 -0.57 4.99 16.80
N ALA A 112 0.72 5.19 17.09
CA ALA A 112 1.14 6.04 18.21
C ALA A 112 0.75 7.52 18.01
N LEU A 113 0.89 8.04 16.79
CA LEU A 113 0.47 9.38 16.43
C LEU A 113 -1.05 9.54 16.52
N ASN A 114 -1.82 8.54 16.12
CA ASN A 114 -3.27 8.54 16.22
C ASN A 114 -3.72 8.69 17.68
N THR A 115 -3.16 7.90 18.59
CA THR A 115 -3.43 8.02 20.02
C THR A 115 -3.12 9.43 20.54
N ALA A 116 -1.95 9.96 20.20
CA ALA A 116 -1.52 11.29 20.63
C ALA A 116 -2.40 12.41 20.05
N TYR A 117 -2.75 12.34 18.77
CA TYR A 117 -3.54 13.33 18.05
C TYR A 117 -5.00 13.33 18.49
N THR A 118 -5.59 12.13 18.63
CA THR A 118 -6.97 11.95 19.10
C THR A 118 -7.14 12.49 20.51
N ALA A 119 -6.19 12.22 21.42
CA ALA A 119 -6.23 12.75 22.78
C ALA A 119 -6.17 14.29 22.82
N LYS A 120 -5.49 14.92 21.86
CA LYS A 120 -5.33 16.37 21.79
C LYS A 120 -6.50 17.09 21.12
N THR A 121 -7.10 16.48 20.10
CA THR A 121 -8.03 17.19 19.18
C THR A 121 -9.42 16.57 19.11
N GLY A 122 -9.60 15.34 19.59
CA GLY A 122 -10.81 14.55 19.39
C GLY A 122 -10.95 13.93 17.99
N VAL A 123 -10.08 14.30 17.03
CA VAL A 123 -10.08 13.77 15.66
C VAL A 123 -9.34 12.44 15.62
N GLU A 124 -10.01 11.40 15.12
CA GLU A 124 -9.44 10.05 15.00
C GLU A 124 -8.84 9.83 13.60
N LEU A 125 -7.76 9.06 13.52
CA LEU A 125 -7.26 8.51 12.27
C LEU A 125 -7.66 7.04 12.13
N ARG A 126 -8.21 6.71 10.96
CA ARG A 126 -8.36 5.33 10.51
C ARG A 126 -7.42 5.07 9.35
N CYS A 127 -6.41 4.25 9.62
CA CYS A 127 -5.35 3.99 8.66
C CYS A 127 -5.57 2.65 7.96
N SER A 128 -5.47 2.66 6.63
CA SER A 128 -5.32 1.46 5.80
C SER A 128 -3.86 1.33 5.39
N PHE A 129 -3.27 0.15 5.61
CA PHE A 129 -1.84 -0.08 5.41
C PHE A 129 -1.59 -1.07 4.28
N ALA A 130 -0.82 -0.66 3.27
CA ALA A 130 -0.37 -1.55 2.19
C ALA A 130 0.89 -1.00 1.51
N ALA A 131 1.33 -1.65 0.42
CA ALA A 131 2.38 -1.12 -0.45
C ALA A 131 1.89 0.11 -1.23
N SER A 132 2.78 1.09 -1.48
CA SER A 132 2.43 2.35 -2.14
C SER A 132 1.72 2.16 -3.48
N GLY A 133 2.15 1.19 -4.30
CA GLY A 133 1.51 0.93 -5.59
C GLY A 133 0.09 0.40 -5.48
N ILE A 134 -0.22 -0.36 -4.42
CA ILE A 134 -1.58 -0.83 -4.13
C ILE A 134 -2.45 0.33 -3.64
N LEU A 135 -1.93 1.15 -2.73
CA LEU A 135 -2.65 2.32 -2.23
C LEU A 135 -2.89 3.35 -3.34
N ARG A 136 -1.95 3.53 -4.26
CA ARG A 136 -2.12 4.40 -5.43
C ARG A 136 -3.33 3.95 -6.25
N LYS A 137 -3.42 2.66 -6.57
CA LYS A 137 -4.54 2.10 -7.33
C LYS A 137 -5.87 2.35 -6.61
N GLN A 138 -5.91 2.20 -5.28
CA GLN A 138 -7.13 2.51 -4.51
C GLN A 138 -7.57 3.97 -4.68
N VAL A 139 -6.63 4.91 -4.69
CA VAL A 139 -6.94 6.33 -4.96
C VAL A 139 -7.43 6.52 -6.40
N GLU A 140 -6.77 5.90 -7.38
CA GLU A 140 -7.15 5.94 -8.80
C GLU A 140 -8.56 5.34 -9.03
N GLU A 141 -8.93 4.32 -8.26
CA GLU A 141 -10.25 3.66 -8.27
C GLU A 141 -11.32 4.43 -7.48
N GLY A 142 -10.97 5.55 -6.84
CA GLY A 142 -11.91 6.41 -6.12
C GLY A 142 -12.29 5.92 -4.72
N VAL A 143 -11.46 5.09 -4.08
CA VAL A 143 -11.67 4.69 -2.68
C VAL A 143 -11.67 5.96 -1.79
N PRO A 144 -12.73 6.21 -0.99
CA PRO A 144 -12.79 7.39 -0.14
C PRO A 144 -11.64 7.43 0.88
N ALA A 145 -10.81 8.45 0.77
CA ALA A 145 -9.72 8.72 1.70
C ALA A 145 -9.41 10.22 1.77
N ASP A 146 -8.82 10.64 2.89
CA ASP A 146 -8.44 12.03 3.15
C ASP A 146 -6.95 12.28 2.93
N LEU A 147 -6.12 11.31 3.30
CA LEU A 147 -4.66 11.44 3.30
C LEU A 147 -4.01 10.26 2.59
N PHE A 148 -2.97 10.56 1.80
CA PHE A 148 -2.08 9.57 1.21
C PHE A 148 -0.66 9.79 1.75
N PHE A 149 -0.12 8.85 2.53
CA PHE A 149 1.17 8.97 3.20
C PHE A 149 2.06 7.76 2.92
N THR A 150 3.00 7.88 1.98
CA THR A 150 3.79 6.72 1.54
C THR A 150 5.23 7.06 1.13
N PRO A 151 6.15 6.08 1.10
CA PRO A 151 7.52 6.26 0.57
C PRO A 151 7.62 6.25 -0.97
N GLY A 152 6.49 6.16 -1.67
CA GLY A 152 6.45 5.99 -3.11
C GLY A 152 6.49 7.32 -3.84
N LYS A 153 7.69 7.82 -4.20
CA LYS A 153 7.83 9.07 -4.97
C LYS A 153 7.09 8.97 -6.31
N LYS A 154 7.25 7.85 -7.01
CA LYS A 154 6.59 7.62 -8.30
C LYS A 154 5.07 7.68 -8.11
N GLU A 155 4.55 6.99 -7.11
CA GLU A 155 3.12 6.93 -6.83
C GLU A 155 2.55 8.31 -6.47
N MET A 156 3.24 9.07 -5.63
CA MET A 156 2.85 10.45 -5.29
C MET A 156 2.88 11.37 -6.53
N ASP A 157 3.91 11.23 -7.38
CA ASP A 157 4.01 11.98 -8.64
C ASP A 157 2.89 11.59 -9.62
N ASP A 158 2.56 10.30 -9.71
CA ASP A 158 1.50 9.78 -10.57
C ASP A 158 0.13 10.34 -10.14
N LEU A 159 -0.19 10.33 -8.84
CA LEU A 159 -1.43 10.93 -8.31
C LEU A 159 -1.50 12.44 -8.51
N GLN A 160 -0.37 13.15 -8.35
CA GLN A 160 -0.31 14.59 -8.61
C GLN A 160 -0.57 14.91 -10.08
N ARG A 161 0.04 14.16 -11.01
CA ARG A 161 -0.20 14.36 -12.45
C ARG A 161 -1.64 14.09 -12.86
N GLN A 162 -2.30 13.18 -12.16
CA GLN A 162 -3.72 12.86 -12.35
C GLN A 162 -4.67 13.86 -11.65
N GLY A 163 -4.14 14.82 -10.88
CA GLY A 163 -4.96 15.78 -10.12
C GLY A 163 -5.69 15.17 -8.91
N LEU A 164 -5.24 14.02 -8.41
CA LEU A 164 -5.90 13.27 -7.32
C LEU A 164 -5.42 13.67 -5.92
N ILE A 165 -4.37 14.50 -5.83
CA ILE A 165 -3.92 15.13 -4.59
C ILE A 165 -4.02 16.64 -4.70
N ALA A 166 -4.25 17.32 -3.58
CA ALA A 166 -4.15 18.76 -3.47
C ALA A 166 -2.65 19.17 -3.46
N PRO A 167 -2.08 19.77 -4.54
CA PRO A 167 -0.63 19.87 -4.70
C PRO A 167 0.07 20.70 -3.62
N ALA A 168 -0.59 21.75 -3.11
CA ALA A 168 -0.07 22.62 -2.06
C ALA A 168 0.12 21.90 -0.71
N THR A 169 -0.48 20.72 -0.55
CA THR A 169 -0.44 19.95 0.70
C THR A 169 0.65 18.88 0.70
N ARG A 170 1.23 18.59 -0.47
CA ARG A 170 2.28 17.59 -0.61
C ARG A 170 3.54 18.05 0.10
N THR A 171 4.03 17.24 1.02
CA THR A 171 5.28 17.50 1.73
C THR A 171 6.03 16.21 2.00
N ASP A 172 7.35 16.24 1.80
CA ASP A 172 8.26 15.19 2.26
C ASP A 172 8.45 15.39 3.77
N LEU A 173 8.08 14.39 4.57
CA LEU A 173 8.12 14.50 6.04
C LEU A 173 9.28 13.74 6.65
N LEU A 174 9.58 12.56 6.11
CA LEU A 174 10.54 11.64 6.71
C LEU A 174 11.51 11.14 5.65
N ALA A 175 12.75 10.93 6.06
CA ALA A 175 13.72 10.14 5.36
C ALA A 175 13.92 8.79 6.06
N ASN A 176 14.48 7.85 5.32
CA ASN A 176 14.80 6.52 5.81
C ASN A 176 16.03 5.96 5.10
N GLU A 177 16.53 4.84 5.60
CA GLU A 177 17.65 4.11 5.03
C GLU A 177 17.20 2.69 4.68
N LEU A 178 17.71 2.16 3.58
CA LEU A 178 17.54 0.75 3.27
C LEU A 178 18.57 -0.05 4.06
N VAL A 179 18.13 -1.15 4.70
CA VAL A 179 18.98 -2.01 5.52
C VAL A 179 18.83 -3.46 5.11
N LEU A 180 19.90 -4.21 5.33
CA LEU A 180 19.94 -5.66 5.25
C LEU A 180 19.68 -6.23 6.65
N VAL A 181 18.60 -7.00 6.74
CA VAL A 181 18.28 -7.83 7.90
C VAL A 181 18.47 -9.29 7.54
N VAL A 182 18.80 -10.12 8.53
CA VAL A 182 18.99 -11.56 8.36
C VAL A 182 18.27 -12.32 9.46
N ALA A 183 17.89 -13.56 9.16
CA ALA A 183 17.30 -14.43 10.17
C ALA A 183 18.31 -14.70 11.29
N GLN A 184 17.82 -14.94 12.51
CA GLN A 184 18.66 -15.06 13.71
C GLN A 184 19.76 -16.14 13.55
N GLU A 185 19.44 -17.24 12.91
CA GLU A 185 20.32 -18.37 12.61
C GLU A 185 21.41 -18.03 11.57
N LYS A 186 21.20 -16.98 10.77
CA LYS A 186 22.16 -16.51 9.74
C LYS A 186 23.04 -15.36 10.20
N LYS A 187 22.86 -14.83 11.43
CA LYS A 187 23.60 -13.66 11.95
C LYS A 187 25.13 -13.77 11.89
N ASN A 188 25.66 -14.99 12.00
CA ASN A 188 27.11 -15.23 11.97
C ASN A 188 27.63 -15.59 10.57
N VAL A 189 26.72 -15.78 9.61
CA VAL A 189 27.01 -16.23 8.25
C VAL A 189 26.98 -15.05 7.29
N ILE A 190 25.90 -14.26 7.33
CA ILE A 190 25.68 -13.10 6.46
C ILE A 190 25.89 -11.84 7.30
N ARG A 191 26.93 -11.07 7.00
CA ARG A 191 27.32 -9.85 7.75
C ARG A 191 27.32 -8.60 6.88
N SER A 192 27.20 -8.75 5.56
CA SER A 192 27.27 -7.66 4.60
C SER A 192 26.45 -7.99 3.35
N PHE A 193 26.22 -6.99 2.49
CA PHE A 193 25.58 -7.21 1.19
C PHE A 193 26.39 -8.17 0.29
N ALA A 194 27.73 -8.13 0.36
CA ALA A 194 28.59 -8.99 -0.45
C ALA A 194 28.34 -10.49 -0.14
N ASP A 195 28.02 -10.82 1.11
CA ASP A 195 27.74 -12.18 1.55
C ASP A 195 26.47 -12.77 0.90
N LEU A 196 25.55 -11.93 0.40
CA LEU A 196 24.29 -12.40 -0.20
C LEU A 196 24.53 -13.29 -1.43
N ALA A 197 25.61 -13.05 -2.16
CA ALA A 197 25.86 -13.78 -3.39
C ALA A 197 26.27 -15.24 -3.15
N ASP A 198 27.01 -15.49 -2.06
CA ASP A 198 27.66 -16.78 -1.81
C ASP A 198 27.10 -17.51 -0.59
N LYS A 199 26.47 -16.78 0.34
CA LYS A 199 26.05 -17.33 1.63
C LYS A 199 24.54 -17.34 1.87
N ALA A 200 23.77 -16.53 1.13
CA ALA A 200 22.31 -16.49 1.25
C ALA A 200 21.65 -17.41 0.22
N GLN A 201 20.81 -18.34 0.69
CA GLN A 201 20.04 -19.26 -0.15
C GLN A 201 18.66 -18.70 -0.52
N SER A 202 18.11 -17.81 0.29
CA SER A 202 16.80 -17.18 0.08
C SER A 202 16.83 -15.73 0.57
N ILE A 203 16.39 -14.82 -0.28
CA ILE A 203 16.45 -13.37 -0.01
C ILE A 203 15.08 -12.78 -0.29
N SER A 204 14.49 -12.08 0.67
CA SER A 204 13.19 -11.43 0.48
C SER A 204 13.32 -9.93 0.24
N ILE A 205 12.64 -9.43 -0.79
CA ILE A 205 12.46 -7.99 -1.02
C ILE A 205 11.00 -7.73 -1.36
N GLY A 206 10.53 -6.49 -1.18
CA GLY A 206 9.22 -6.11 -1.72
C GLY A 206 9.17 -6.26 -3.24
N LEU A 207 8.02 -6.56 -3.81
CA LEU A 207 7.83 -6.57 -5.27
C LEU A 207 8.14 -5.19 -5.86
N PRO A 208 9.22 -4.98 -6.65
CA PRO A 208 9.69 -3.66 -7.06
C PRO A 208 8.66 -2.82 -7.83
N GLU A 209 7.71 -3.46 -8.49
CA GLU A 209 6.65 -2.84 -9.27
C GLU A 209 5.60 -2.13 -8.40
N THR A 210 5.45 -2.55 -7.14
CA THR A 210 4.41 -2.03 -6.24
C THR A 210 4.93 -1.57 -4.88
N VAL A 211 6.10 -2.05 -4.46
CA VAL A 211 6.71 -1.78 -3.16
C VAL A 211 7.97 -0.92 -3.36
N PRO A 212 7.97 0.36 -2.92
CA PRO A 212 9.14 1.23 -3.08
C PRO A 212 10.42 0.66 -2.45
N ALA A 213 10.33 -0.01 -1.30
CA ALA A 213 11.50 -0.67 -0.68
C ALA A 213 12.12 -1.73 -1.59
N GLY A 214 11.27 -2.48 -2.30
CA GLY A 214 11.68 -3.45 -3.32
C GLY A 214 12.45 -2.80 -4.48
N LYS A 215 11.96 -1.64 -4.93
CA LYS A 215 12.65 -0.84 -5.94
C LYS A 215 14.03 -0.38 -5.46
N TYR A 216 14.12 0.20 -4.26
CA TYR A 216 15.40 0.64 -3.69
C TYR A 216 16.35 -0.54 -3.43
N ALA A 217 15.82 -1.69 -3.01
CA ALA A 217 16.58 -2.93 -2.90
C ALA A 217 17.16 -3.37 -4.23
N ARG A 218 16.36 -3.38 -5.30
CA ARG A 218 16.84 -3.69 -6.64
C ARG A 218 17.90 -2.70 -7.13
N GLU A 219 17.69 -1.40 -6.95
CA GLU A 219 18.69 -0.36 -7.27
C GLU A 219 20.01 -0.62 -6.54
N THR A 220 19.94 -0.89 -5.23
CA THR A 220 21.10 -1.20 -4.39
C THR A 220 21.85 -2.42 -4.90
N LEU A 221 21.14 -3.52 -5.11
CA LEU A 221 21.73 -4.80 -5.52
C LEU A 221 22.31 -4.75 -6.94
N ILE A 222 21.71 -3.96 -7.84
CA ILE A 222 22.29 -3.70 -9.18
C ILE A 222 23.57 -2.89 -9.05
N THR A 223 23.55 -1.80 -8.27
CA THR A 223 24.72 -0.93 -8.08
C THR A 223 25.89 -1.68 -7.45
N LEU A 224 25.61 -2.63 -6.56
CA LEU A 224 26.62 -3.50 -5.95
C LEU A 224 27.06 -4.67 -6.84
N GLY A 225 26.51 -4.82 -8.05
CA GLY A 225 26.83 -5.93 -8.95
C GLY A 225 26.36 -7.30 -8.45
N LEU A 226 25.38 -7.33 -7.54
CA LEU A 226 24.88 -8.55 -6.90
C LEU A 226 23.63 -9.11 -7.57
N TRP A 227 22.80 -8.24 -8.18
CA TRP A 227 21.46 -8.59 -8.67
C TRP A 227 21.44 -9.87 -9.51
N GLN A 228 22.25 -9.94 -10.56
CA GLN A 228 22.28 -11.06 -11.50
C GLN A 228 22.67 -12.39 -10.84
N ARG A 229 23.48 -12.34 -9.76
CA ARG A 229 23.93 -13.54 -9.03
C ARG A 229 22.87 -14.09 -8.08
N ILE A 230 21.94 -13.24 -7.64
CA ILE A 230 20.98 -13.57 -6.57
C ILE A 230 19.53 -13.56 -7.03
N GLU A 231 19.20 -13.01 -8.21
CA GLU A 231 17.83 -12.80 -8.69
C GLU A 231 16.96 -14.05 -8.60
N LYS A 232 17.51 -15.22 -8.95
CA LYS A 232 16.79 -16.50 -8.88
C LYS A 232 16.46 -16.96 -7.46
N ARG A 233 17.11 -16.38 -6.44
CA ARG A 233 16.91 -16.65 -5.00
C ARG A 233 16.07 -15.56 -4.33
N ILE A 234 15.60 -14.56 -5.10
CA ILE A 234 14.75 -13.49 -4.59
C ILE A 234 13.32 -13.99 -4.48
N ILE A 235 12.74 -13.80 -3.30
CA ILE A 235 11.33 -14.03 -2.99
C ILE A 235 10.67 -12.65 -2.87
N TYR A 236 9.69 -12.40 -3.72
CA TYR A 236 8.97 -11.12 -3.72
C TYR A 236 7.84 -11.13 -2.70
N ALA A 237 7.86 -10.14 -1.82
CA ALA A 237 6.84 -9.92 -0.82
C ALA A 237 5.87 -8.80 -1.25
N LYS A 238 4.62 -8.88 -0.78
CA LYS A 238 3.59 -7.87 -1.08
C LYS A 238 3.85 -6.51 -0.42
N ASP A 239 4.63 -6.47 0.66
CA ASP A 239 5.02 -5.26 1.41
C ASP A 239 6.24 -5.55 2.31
N VAL A 240 6.80 -4.49 2.91
CA VAL A 240 7.97 -4.59 3.81
C VAL A 240 7.70 -5.36 5.11
N ARG A 241 6.46 -5.39 5.60
CA ARG A 241 6.09 -6.13 6.81
C ARG A 241 6.09 -7.63 6.55
N THR A 242 5.72 -8.02 5.35
CA THR A 242 5.81 -9.40 4.88
C THR A 242 7.26 -9.84 4.71
N VAL A 243 8.14 -8.98 4.18
CA VAL A 243 9.60 -9.24 4.16
C VAL A 243 10.11 -9.49 5.57
N LEU A 244 9.79 -8.60 6.52
CA LEU A 244 10.23 -8.72 7.91
C LEU A 244 9.73 -10.01 8.56
N ALA A 245 8.46 -10.37 8.36
CA ALA A 245 7.88 -11.60 8.88
C ALA A 245 8.59 -12.86 8.34
N TYR A 246 8.99 -12.86 7.06
CA TYR A 246 9.76 -13.98 6.50
C TYR A 246 11.13 -14.12 7.14
N VAL A 247 11.80 -13.00 7.44
CA VAL A 247 13.10 -12.99 8.12
C VAL A 247 12.96 -13.43 9.58
N ASP A 248 11.98 -12.89 10.31
CA ASP A 248 11.73 -13.23 11.72
C ASP A 248 11.37 -14.71 11.91
N SER A 249 10.69 -15.31 10.93
CA SER A 249 10.32 -16.74 10.95
C SER A 249 11.43 -17.67 10.48
N GLY A 250 12.57 -17.16 9.98
CA GLY A 250 13.62 -17.97 9.37
C GLY A 250 13.24 -18.61 8.04
N ASN A 251 12.10 -18.22 7.45
CA ASN A 251 11.67 -18.70 6.14
C ASN A 251 12.57 -18.18 5.00
N VAL A 252 13.25 -17.06 5.23
CA VAL A 252 14.29 -16.54 4.33
C VAL A 252 15.56 -16.19 5.09
N ASP A 253 16.72 -16.39 4.47
CA ASP A 253 18.01 -16.12 5.09
C ASP A 253 18.23 -14.62 5.35
N ALA A 254 17.75 -13.79 4.42
CA ALA A 254 17.96 -12.35 4.41
C ALA A 254 16.75 -11.58 3.86
N GLY A 255 16.63 -10.31 4.25
CA GLY A 255 15.65 -9.40 3.69
C GLY A 255 16.17 -7.97 3.59
N LEU A 256 15.67 -7.21 2.61
CA LEU A 256 15.97 -5.78 2.49
C LEU A 256 14.71 -4.99 2.81
N VAL A 257 14.79 -4.18 3.88
CA VAL A 257 13.68 -3.39 4.45
C VAL A 257 14.17 -1.99 4.80
N TYR A 258 13.30 -1.11 5.27
CA TYR A 258 13.74 0.17 5.82
C TYR A 258 14.25 0.03 7.26
N ASN A 259 15.17 0.90 7.68
CA ASN A 259 15.64 0.93 9.07
C ASN A 259 14.48 1.11 10.06
N SER A 260 13.47 1.92 9.71
CA SER A 260 12.25 2.05 10.52
C SER A 260 11.51 0.74 10.76
N ASP A 261 11.50 -0.17 9.77
CA ASP A 261 10.78 -1.44 9.88
C ASP A 261 11.41 -2.33 10.96
N THR A 262 12.72 -2.16 11.22
CA THR A 262 13.44 -2.91 12.25
C THR A 262 12.98 -2.59 13.68
N ALA A 263 12.24 -1.51 13.89
CA ALA A 263 11.62 -1.21 15.18
C ALA A 263 10.52 -2.23 15.57
N ALA A 264 9.98 -2.96 14.58
CA ALA A 264 8.97 -3.99 14.79
C ALA A 264 9.51 -5.42 14.57
N MET A 265 10.82 -5.56 14.34
CA MET A 265 11.48 -6.85 14.16
C MET A 265 11.51 -7.59 15.49
N GLN A 266 11.23 -8.89 15.46
CA GLN A 266 11.13 -9.70 16.67
C GLN A 266 12.42 -10.47 16.97
N SER A 267 12.98 -11.14 15.96
CA SER A 267 14.09 -12.08 16.11
C SER A 267 15.19 -11.87 15.08
N GLY A 268 14.87 -11.29 13.92
CA GLY A 268 15.85 -10.94 12.90
C GLY A 268 16.91 -9.97 13.40
N ILE A 269 18.01 -9.87 12.66
CA ILE A 269 19.16 -9.04 12.98
C ILE A 269 19.46 -8.09 11.83
N LEU A 270 19.53 -6.79 12.11
CA LEU A 270 20.09 -5.81 11.19
C LEU A 270 21.60 -5.99 11.14
N VAL A 271 22.16 -6.27 9.96
CA VAL A 271 23.60 -6.53 9.79
C VAL A 271 24.32 -5.47 8.96
N ALA A 272 23.63 -4.75 8.08
CA ALA A 272 24.23 -3.68 7.29
C ALA A 272 23.21 -2.63 6.85
N THR A 273 23.66 -1.39 6.69
CA THR A 273 22.93 -0.34 5.98
C THR A 273 23.41 -0.27 4.53
N ALA A 274 22.50 -0.03 3.59
CA ALA A 274 22.85 0.10 2.18
C ALA A 274 23.86 1.26 1.98
N PRO A 275 24.91 1.08 1.16
CA PRO A 275 25.90 2.13 0.95
C PRO A 275 25.26 3.40 0.36
N LYS A 276 25.74 4.57 0.82
CA LYS A 276 25.26 5.85 0.28
C LYS A 276 25.46 5.91 -1.23
N GLY A 277 24.42 6.33 -1.95
CA GLY A 277 24.43 6.42 -3.42
C GLY A 277 24.12 5.11 -4.15
N SER A 278 23.89 4.00 -3.43
CA SER A 278 23.49 2.72 -4.05
C SER A 278 22.03 2.70 -4.51
N HIS A 279 21.21 3.61 -4.02
CA HIS A 279 19.81 3.82 -4.41
C HIS A 279 19.45 5.30 -4.31
N ALA A 280 18.32 5.69 -4.90
CA ALA A 280 17.80 7.06 -4.76
C ALA A 280 17.39 7.37 -3.29
N PRO A 281 17.36 8.65 -2.86
CA PRO A 281 16.93 9.01 -1.51
C PRO A 281 15.52 8.51 -1.19
N ILE A 282 15.35 7.95 0.02
CA ILE A 282 14.08 7.39 0.47
C ILE A 282 13.35 8.45 1.29
N HIS A 283 12.36 9.11 0.69
CA HIS A 283 11.48 10.03 1.38
C HIS A 283 10.07 9.48 1.51
N PHE A 284 9.43 9.74 2.64
CA PHE A 284 8.02 9.50 2.88
C PHE A 284 7.29 10.83 2.77
N SER A 285 6.42 10.91 1.76
CA SER A 285 5.64 12.11 1.47
C SER A 285 4.19 11.90 1.90
N VAL A 286 3.59 12.95 2.47
CA VAL A 286 2.15 13.00 2.73
C VAL A 286 1.50 14.04 1.81
N ALA A 287 0.27 13.78 1.38
CA ALA A 287 -0.59 14.76 0.73
C ALA A 287 -2.05 14.53 1.12
N VAL A 288 -2.84 15.61 1.12
CA VAL A 288 -4.30 15.56 1.20
C VAL A 288 -4.85 15.18 -0.17
N LEU A 289 -5.78 14.23 -0.19
CA LEU A 289 -6.45 13.79 -1.40
C LEU A 289 -7.48 14.82 -1.85
N GLU A 290 -7.59 15.03 -3.17
CA GLU A 290 -8.50 16.04 -3.72
C GLU A 290 -9.98 15.71 -3.43
N SER A 291 -10.30 14.41 -3.33
CA SER A 291 -11.61 13.86 -2.98
C SER A 291 -12.00 14.03 -1.50
N SER A 292 -11.09 14.49 -0.64
CA SER A 292 -11.35 14.58 0.80
C SER A 292 -12.49 15.57 1.10
N THR A 293 -13.44 15.14 1.93
CA THR A 293 -14.48 16.01 2.51
C THR A 293 -14.02 16.69 3.81
N HIS A 294 -12.85 16.32 4.33
CA HIS A 294 -12.25 16.81 5.58
C HIS A 294 -10.92 17.53 5.34
N LYS A 295 -10.80 18.31 4.25
CA LYS A 295 -9.53 18.96 3.85
C LYS A 295 -8.92 19.81 4.97
N LYS A 296 -9.74 20.51 5.76
CA LYS A 296 -9.28 21.37 6.86
C LYS A 296 -8.62 20.53 7.96
N GLU A 297 -9.29 19.47 8.40
CA GLU A 297 -8.80 18.59 9.46
C GLU A 297 -7.61 17.75 8.98
N ALA A 298 -7.61 17.32 7.71
CA ALA A 298 -6.50 16.63 7.08
C ALA A 298 -5.24 17.53 7.03
N LEU A 299 -5.39 18.80 6.65
CA LEU A 299 -4.31 19.80 6.69
C LEU A 299 -3.78 20.02 8.11
N GLN A 300 -4.68 20.14 9.10
CA GLN A 300 -4.28 20.28 10.50
C GLN A 300 -3.48 19.05 10.98
N PHE A 301 -3.85 17.85 10.53
CA PHE A 301 -3.08 16.65 10.83
C PHE A 301 -1.70 16.68 10.16
N VAL A 302 -1.60 17.08 8.89
CA VAL A 302 -0.30 17.24 8.21
C VAL A 302 0.62 18.23 8.95
N GLU A 303 0.07 19.31 9.49
CA GLU A 303 0.83 20.25 10.33
C GLU A 303 1.20 19.64 11.69
N PHE A 304 0.32 18.86 12.31
CA PHE A 304 0.66 18.11 13.52
C PHE A 304 1.80 17.12 13.30
N LEU A 305 1.89 16.48 12.13
CA LEU A 305 3.00 15.58 11.79
C LEU A 305 4.37 16.29 11.82
N LYS A 306 4.41 17.62 11.70
CA LYS A 306 5.62 18.45 11.78
C LYS A 306 5.94 18.95 13.21
N SER A 307 5.14 18.57 14.21
CA SER A 307 5.30 19.02 15.59
C SER A 307 6.47 18.34 16.33
N PRO A 308 6.99 18.94 17.42
CA PRO A 308 7.98 18.29 18.29
C PRO A 308 7.51 16.93 18.82
N GLN A 309 6.22 16.80 19.17
CA GLN A 309 5.63 15.56 19.65
C GLN A 309 5.65 14.47 18.57
N ALA A 310 5.24 14.81 17.34
CA ALA A 310 5.26 13.86 16.23
C ALA A 310 6.70 13.46 15.86
N SER A 311 7.63 14.43 15.85
CA SER A 311 9.06 14.20 15.62
C SER A 311 9.66 13.18 16.60
N ALA A 312 9.33 13.31 17.90
CA ALA A 312 9.78 12.36 18.92
C ALA A 312 9.24 10.94 18.66
N ILE A 313 7.97 10.82 18.28
CA ILE A 313 7.35 9.52 17.93
C ILE A 313 8.05 8.92 16.69
N PHE A 314 8.24 9.70 15.63
CA PHE A 314 8.92 9.22 14.42
C PHE A 314 10.34 8.72 14.72
N LYS A 315 11.11 9.46 15.51
CA LYS A 315 12.46 9.05 15.94
C LYS A 315 12.45 7.78 16.78
N LYS A 316 11.45 7.58 17.66
CA LYS A 316 11.27 6.33 18.42
C LYS A 316 11.13 5.12 17.48
N TYR A 317 10.48 5.31 16.34
CA TYR A 317 10.34 4.29 15.28
C TYR A 317 11.43 4.38 14.19
N ARG A 318 12.57 5.00 14.49
CA ARG A 318 13.77 5.10 13.63
C ARG A 318 13.56 5.78 12.26
N PHE A 319 12.52 6.60 12.12
CA PHE A 319 12.41 7.53 11.00
C PHE A 319 13.28 8.76 11.24
N THR A 320 13.75 9.39 10.17
CA THR A 320 14.49 10.65 10.22
C THR A 320 13.57 11.79 9.78
N PRO A 321 13.07 12.65 10.68
CA PRO A 321 12.27 13.81 10.27
C PRO A 321 13.06 14.77 9.37
N LEU A 322 12.42 15.25 8.29
CA LEU A 322 12.99 16.20 7.31
C LEU A 322 12.62 17.67 7.60
N PHE A 323 11.86 17.91 8.67
CA PHE A 323 11.42 19.23 9.10
C PHE A 323 12.11 19.65 10.38
N VAL A 324 12.31 20.96 10.54
CA VAL A 324 12.79 21.56 11.78
C VAL A 324 11.61 21.77 12.70
N THR A 325 11.66 21.20 13.89
CA THR A 325 10.70 21.48 14.96
C THR A 325 10.99 22.87 15.51
N LYS A 326 10.04 23.80 15.36
CA LYS A 326 10.09 25.09 16.05
C LYS A 326 9.77 24.93 17.52
#